data_AF-A0A832NMH3-F1
#
_entry.id   AF-A0A832NMH3-F1
#
_cell.length_a   1.000
_cell.length_b   1.000
_cell.length_c   1.000
_cell.angle_alpha   90.00
_cell.angle_beta   90.00
_cell.angle_gamma   90.00
#
_symmetry.space_group_name_H-M   'P 1'
#
loop_
_entity.id
_entity.type
_entity.pdbx_description
1 polymer ?
#
loop_
_entity_poly.entity_id
_entity_poly.type
_entity_poly.pdbx_seq_one_letter_code
_entity_poly.pdbx_strand_id
1 'polypeptide(L)'
;MEQVLRRHWQRALKIRETLRFSEEAFHLILAGGVGVIGGFVNLCFFYANEWVKLLFFRRPGDPVEVAEMMVPWQRVLTPTLGGLCAGLVLYWGLRLVGTHRSTNFLEVVVAGDGRLPFRKAAIKGLSSLISIGSGGSIGREGAISQLSAAIASKWGQLANWHPYRLRMLVGCGVASGIAAAYNAPISGAVFAALIVLGNFSMNLFAPLVFSSVIATMVSRSFFGIEPWYHVPPMEPARLGQLPWFIVLGVVVGGAGAAFLKLLNYAEAGFKRLDAPPYVRIALGGLVVGIIALKYPGVWGNGYAITNRILLD
;
A
#
# COMPACT_ATOMS: atom_id res chain seq x y z
N MET A 1 -18.14 -11.22 59.39
CA MET A 1 -18.62 -10.78 58.06
C MET A 1 -17.53 -10.07 57.24
N GLU A 2 -16.73 -9.16 57.83
CA GLU A 2 -15.64 -8.45 57.13
C GLU A 2 -14.51 -9.33 56.56
N GLN A 3 -14.13 -10.41 57.22
CA GLN A 3 -13.04 -11.29 56.75
C GLN A 3 -13.39 -12.06 55.47
N VAL A 4 -14.66 -12.42 55.30
CA VAL A 4 -15.17 -13.10 54.09
C VAL A 4 -15.18 -12.10 52.92
N LEU A 5 -15.68 -10.87 53.17
CA LEU A 5 -15.65 -9.80 52.17
C LEU A 5 -14.23 -9.46 51.71
N ARG A 6 -13.25 -9.35 52.62
CA ARG A 6 -11.84 -9.11 52.28
C ARG A 6 -11.23 -10.25 51.46
N ARG A 7 -11.53 -11.51 51.76
CA ARG A 7 -11.04 -12.66 50.98
C ARG A 7 -11.60 -12.69 49.55
N HIS A 8 -12.89 -12.40 49.39
CA HIS A 8 -13.50 -12.31 48.05
C HIS A 8 -12.99 -11.09 47.28
N TRP A 9 -12.76 -9.96 47.96
CA TRP A 9 -12.18 -8.76 47.36
C TRP A 9 -10.72 -8.95 46.93
N GLN A 10 -9.90 -9.61 47.74
CA GLN A 10 -8.51 -9.95 47.38
C GLN A 10 -8.44 -10.97 46.26
N ARG A 11 -9.35 -11.95 46.20
CA ARG A 11 -9.48 -12.88 45.06
C ARG A 11 -9.94 -12.16 43.80
N ALA A 12 -10.91 -11.25 43.90
CA ALA A 12 -11.36 -10.43 42.77
C ALA A 12 -10.25 -9.50 42.26
N LEU A 13 -9.45 -8.92 43.15
CA LEU A 13 -8.27 -8.12 42.80
C LEU A 13 -7.16 -8.95 42.17
N LYS A 14 -6.86 -10.15 42.69
CA LYS A 14 -5.92 -11.08 42.06
C LYS A 14 -6.39 -11.50 40.68
N ILE A 15 -7.67 -11.89 40.53
CA ILE A 15 -8.26 -12.22 39.23
C ILE A 15 -8.18 -11.02 38.28
N ARG A 16 -8.41 -9.79 38.75
CA ARG A 16 -8.27 -8.54 37.99
C ARG A 16 -6.81 -8.21 37.64
N GLU A 17 -5.84 -8.56 38.47
CA GLU A 17 -4.40 -8.43 38.18
C GLU A 17 -3.93 -9.51 37.20
N THR A 18 -4.42 -10.75 37.29
CA THR A 18 -4.15 -11.82 36.32
C THR A 18 -4.84 -11.57 34.98
N LEU A 19 -5.99 -10.89 34.97
CA LEU A 19 -6.72 -10.46 33.77
C LEU A 19 -6.39 -9.04 33.31
N ARG A 20 -5.42 -8.36 33.94
CA ARG A 20 -4.89 -7.10 33.40
C ARG A 20 -4.11 -7.48 32.16
N PHE A 21 -4.77 -7.40 30.99
CA PHE A 21 -4.08 -7.48 29.70
C PHE A 21 -2.85 -6.58 29.79
N SER A 22 -1.67 -7.16 29.61
CA SER A 22 -0.46 -6.37 29.49
C SER A 22 -0.68 -5.37 28.35
N GLU A 23 -0.09 -4.19 28.47
CA GLU A 23 -0.22 -3.16 27.44
C GLU A 23 0.18 -3.72 26.05
N GLU A 24 1.15 -4.63 26.04
CA GLU A 24 1.59 -5.41 24.88
C GLU A 24 0.50 -6.33 24.32
N ALA A 25 -0.21 -7.10 25.16
CA ALA A 25 -1.30 -7.96 24.73
C ALA A 25 -2.44 -7.14 24.11
N PHE A 26 -2.73 -5.97 24.69
CA PHE A 26 -3.69 -5.04 24.12
C PHE A 26 -3.23 -4.51 22.74
N HIS A 27 -1.95 -4.13 22.59
CA HIS A 27 -1.39 -3.70 21.30
C HIS A 27 -1.44 -4.80 20.25
N LEU A 28 -1.20 -6.06 20.63
CA LEU A 28 -1.32 -7.21 19.71
C LEU A 28 -2.76 -7.43 19.25
N ILE A 29 -3.75 -7.34 20.14
CA ILE A 29 -5.17 -7.44 19.76
C ILE A 29 -5.53 -6.35 18.76
N LEU A 30 -5.11 -5.11 19.03
CA LEU A 30 -5.34 -4.00 18.11
C LEU A 30 -4.64 -4.21 16.77
N ALA A 31 -3.39 -4.66 16.78
CA ALA A 31 -2.63 -4.97 15.58
C ALA A 31 -3.30 -6.08 14.76
N GLY A 32 -3.87 -7.08 15.42
CA GLY A 32 -4.67 -8.12 14.76
C GLY A 32 -5.92 -7.56 14.10
N GLY A 33 -6.66 -6.67 14.78
CA GLY A 33 -7.77 -5.94 14.17
C GLY A 33 -7.36 -5.13 12.95
N VAL A 34 -6.22 -4.42 13.02
CA VAL A 34 -5.64 -3.69 11.88
C VAL A 34 -5.20 -4.64 10.75
N GLY A 35 -4.75 -5.85 11.09
CA GLY A 35 -4.40 -6.88 10.11
C GLY A 35 -5.61 -7.33 9.32
N VAL A 36 -6.73 -7.61 10.00
CA VAL A 36 -8.01 -7.95 9.37
C VAL A 36 -8.48 -6.82 8.45
N ILE A 37 -8.43 -5.57 8.94
CA ILE A 37 -8.73 -4.38 8.13
C ILE A 37 -7.85 -4.34 6.87
N GLY A 38 -6.53 -4.55 7.01
CA GLY A 38 -5.59 -4.54 5.89
C GLY A 38 -5.94 -5.59 4.81
N GLY A 39 -6.25 -6.81 5.23
CA GLY A 39 -6.67 -7.89 4.32
C GLY A 39 -7.97 -7.55 3.58
N PHE A 40 -8.98 -7.04 4.28
CA PHE A 40 -10.24 -6.62 3.65
C PHE A 40 -10.07 -5.40 2.74
N VAL A 41 -9.22 -4.44 3.08
CA VAL A 41 -8.92 -3.30 2.20
C VAL A 41 -8.29 -3.79 0.90
N ASN A 42 -7.35 -4.74 0.96
CA ASN A 42 -6.78 -5.35 -0.25
C ASN A 42 -7.86 -6.05 -1.09
N LEU A 43 -8.76 -6.81 -0.47
CA LEU A 43 -9.87 -7.48 -1.14
C LEU A 43 -10.82 -6.48 -1.84
N CYS A 44 -11.28 -5.46 -1.11
CA CYS A 44 -12.15 -4.43 -1.65
C CYS A 44 -11.47 -3.65 -2.78
N PHE A 45 -10.18 -3.33 -2.63
CA PHE A 45 -9.41 -2.63 -3.66
C PHE A 45 -9.26 -3.48 -4.92
N PHE A 46 -8.98 -4.78 -4.77
CA PHE A 46 -8.88 -5.72 -5.88
C PHE A 46 -10.18 -5.77 -6.69
N TYR A 47 -11.33 -6.04 -6.04
CA TYR A 47 -12.60 -6.10 -6.76
C TYR A 47 -12.97 -4.76 -7.37
N ALA A 48 -12.77 -3.66 -6.65
CA ALA A 48 -13.03 -2.33 -7.19
C ALA A 48 -12.14 -2.05 -8.42
N ASN A 49 -10.91 -2.57 -8.45
CA ASN A 49 -10.03 -2.43 -9.61
C ASN A 49 -10.52 -3.26 -10.80
N GLU A 50 -10.97 -4.51 -10.56
CA GLU A 50 -11.60 -5.33 -11.60
C GLU A 50 -12.82 -4.64 -12.21
N TRP A 51 -13.69 -4.03 -11.39
CA TRP A 51 -14.84 -3.26 -11.88
C TRP A 51 -14.42 -2.08 -12.76
N VAL A 52 -13.37 -1.34 -12.37
CA VAL A 52 -12.84 -0.26 -13.19
C VAL A 52 -12.24 -0.80 -14.49
N LYS A 53 -11.46 -1.89 -14.45
CA LYS A 53 -10.91 -2.52 -15.65
C LYS A 53 -11.99 -2.95 -16.62
N LEU A 54 -13.07 -3.56 -16.13
CA LEU A 54 -14.22 -3.91 -16.96
C LEU A 54 -14.89 -2.69 -17.59
N LEU A 55 -14.98 -1.57 -16.88
CA LEU A 55 -15.55 -0.33 -17.40
C LEU A 55 -14.71 0.25 -18.57
N PHE A 56 -13.39 0.27 -18.43
CA PHE A 56 -12.47 0.87 -19.42
C PHE A 56 -12.11 -0.08 -20.56
N PHE A 57 -11.79 -1.34 -20.24
CA PHE A 57 -11.31 -2.32 -21.21
C PHE A 57 -12.44 -3.15 -21.85
N ARG A 58 -13.63 -3.20 -21.21
CA ARG A 58 -14.77 -4.05 -21.60
C ARG A 58 -14.44 -5.53 -21.74
N ARG A 59 -13.31 -5.97 -21.20
CA ARG A 59 -12.81 -7.34 -21.24
C ARG A 59 -12.12 -7.67 -19.93
N PRO A 60 -12.27 -8.91 -19.43
CA PRO A 60 -11.42 -9.41 -18.36
C PRO A 60 -10.01 -9.68 -18.90
N GLY A 61 -8.99 -9.50 -18.07
CA GLY A 61 -7.61 -9.78 -18.43
C GLY A 61 -6.60 -8.90 -17.71
N ASP A 62 -5.32 -9.25 -17.84
CA ASP A 62 -4.22 -8.40 -17.40
C ASP A 62 -4.13 -7.15 -18.30
N PRO A 63 -3.87 -5.95 -17.75
CA PRO A 63 -3.73 -4.73 -18.54
C PRO A 63 -2.75 -4.86 -19.71
N VAL A 64 -1.66 -5.62 -19.58
CA VAL A 64 -0.67 -5.82 -20.64
C VAL A 64 -1.25 -6.61 -21.80
N GLU A 65 -1.94 -7.71 -21.52
CA GLU A 65 -2.58 -8.56 -22.54
C GLU A 65 -3.67 -7.79 -23.30
N VAL A 66 -4.47 -7.02 -22.55
CA VAL A 66 -5.49 -6.14 -23.13
C VAL A 66 -4.84 -5.08 -24.04
N ALA A 67 -3.74 -4.46 -23.60
CA ALA A 67 -3.01 -3.49 -24.40
C ALA A 67 -2.50 -4.11 -25.71
N GLU A 68 -1.94 -5.32 -25.66
CA GLU A 68 -1.43 -6.05 -26.83
C GLU A 68 -2.52 -6.31 -27.87
N MET A 69 -3.74 -6.62 -27.44
CA MET A 69 -4.89 -6.85 -28.33
C MET A 69 -5.55 -5.56 -28.84
N MET A 70 -5.31 -4.41 -28.20
CA MET A 70 -5.92 -3.13 -28.56
C MET A 70 -5.28 -2.49 -29.78
N VAL A 71 -6.10 -1.77 -30.55
CA VAL A 71 -5.65 -0.93 -31.69
C VAL A 71 -4.78 0.22 -31.16
N PRO A 72 -3.72 0.65 -31.86
CA PRO A 72 -2.78 1.67 -31.36
C PRO A 72 -3.42 2.93 -30.76
N TRP A 73 -4.46 3.49 -31.38
CA TRP A 73 -5.12 4.69 -30.85
C TRP A 73 -5.85 4.44 -29.53
N GLN A 74 -6.38 3.23 -29.30
CA GLN A 74 -7.04 2.84 -28.03
C GLN A 74 -6.02 2.76 -26.90
N ARG A 75 -4.79 2.33 -27.21
CA ARG A 75 -3.67 2.29 -26.24
C ARG A 75 -3.29 3.68 -25.74
N VAL A 76 -3.52 4.72 -26.55
CA VAL A 76 -3.28 6.10 -26.15
C VAL A 76 -4.48 6.66 -25.40
N LEU A 77 -5.68 6.45 -25.95
CA LEU A 77 -6.90 7.07 -25.43
C LEU A 77 -7.29 6.57 -24.04
N THR A 78 -7.17 5.26 -23.80
CA THR A 78 -7.64 4.63 -22.55
C THR A 78 -6.96 5.18 -21.29
N PRO A 79 -5.61 5.21 -21.19
CA PRO A 79 -4.93 5.78 -20.03
C PRO A 79 -5.09 7.31 -19.95
N THR A 80 -5.27 7.99 -21.09
CA THR A 80 -5.54 9.44 -21.12
C THR A 80 -6.90 9.78 -20.50
N LEU A 81 -7.96 9.09 -20.92
CA LEU A 81 -9.31 9.24 -20.36
C LEU A 81 -9.35 8.79 -18.90
N GLY A 82 -8.67 7.68 -18.58
CA GLY A 82 -8.48 7.21 -17.22
C GLY A 82 -7.84 8.24 -16.31
N GLY A 83 -6.75 8.85 -16.78
CA GLY A 83 -6.06 9.93 -16.07
C GLY A 83 -6.94 11.17 -15.89
N LEU A 84 -7.73 11.53 -16.90
CA LEU A 84 -8.70 12.62 -16.81
C LEU A 84 -9.76 12.34 -15.73
N CYS A 85 -10.39 11.16 -15.75
CA CYS A 85 -11.38 10.74 -14.76
C CYS A 85 -10.78 10.69 -13.35
N ALA A 86 -9.60 10.09 -13.20
CA ALA A 86 -8.88 10.02 -11.93
C ALA A 86 -8.60 11.42 -11.37
N GLY A 87 -8.13 12.33 -12.22
CA GLY A 87 -7.83 13.69 -11.80
C GLY A 87 -9.08 14.55 -11.55
N LEU A 88 -10.21 14.29 -12.20
CA LEU A 88 -11.50 14.93 -11.88
C LEU A 88 -11.99 14.51 -10.49
N VAL A 89 -11.91 13.21 -10.17
CA VAL A 89 -12.21 12.69 -8.84
C VAL A 89 -11.32 13.34 -7.78
N LEU A 90 -10.02 13.45 -8.07
CA LEU A 90 -9.08 14.10 -7.16
C LEU A 90 -9.40 15.60 -6.98
N TYR A 91 -9.67 16.31 -8.08
CA TYR A 91 -9.93 17.75 -8.07
C TYR A 91 -11.20 18.10 -7.29
N TRP A 92 -12.32 17.46 -7.61
CA TRP A 92 -13.58 17.72 -6.90
C TRP A 92 -13.58 17.14 -5.49
N GLY A 93 -13.04 15.93 -5.31
CA GLY A 93 -12.97 15.29 -3.99
C GLY A 93 -12.16 16.13 -2.99
N LEU A 94 -11.00 16.64 -3.39
CA LEU A 94 -10.18 17.47 -2.50
C LEU A 94 -10.84 18.82 -2.17
N ARG A 95 -11.62 19.40 -3.09
CA ARG A 95 -12.41 20.61 -2.83
C ARG A 95 -13.47 20.39 -1.76
N LEU A 96 -14.09 19.21 -1.71
CA LEU A 96 -15.10 18.87 -0.71
C LEU A 96 -14.52 18.62 0.70
N VAL A 97 -13.26 18.22 0.80
CA VAL A 97 -12.63 17.78 2.07
C VAL A 97 -11.61 18.79 2.63
N GLY A 98 -11.18 19.78 1.84
CA GLY A 98 -10.27 20.85 2.25
C GLY A 98 -8.79 20.43 2.29
N THR A 99 -7.87 21.39 2.40
CA THR A 99 -6.42 21.20 2.14
C THR A 99 -5.54 20.99 3.39
N HIS A 100 -5.99 21.34 4.59
CA HIS A 100 -5.11 21.55 5.77
C HIS A 100 -4.41 20.34 6.46
N ARG A 101 -4.46 19.12 5.93
CA ARG A 101 -3.79 17.94 6.57
C ARG A 101 -3.18 16.99 5.56
N SER A 102 -1.93 16.60 5.81
CA SER A 102 -1.17 15.65 5.00
C SER A 102 -1.76 14.24 5.07
N THR A 103 -1.65 13.51 3.98
CA THR A 103 -1.97 12.07 3.91
C THR A 103 -0.70 11.21 3.87
N ASN A 104 0.48 11.83 3.90
CA ASN A 104 1.74 11.12 3.90
C ASN A 104 1.94 10.47 5.27
N PHE A 105 1.88 9.14 5.32
CA PHE A 105 1.99 8.41 6.58
C PHE A 105 3.39 8.54 7.20
N LEU A 106 4.46 8.73 6.41
CA LEU A 106 5.80 8.98 6.97
C LEU A 106 5.80 10.31 7.73
N GLU A 107 5.32 11.38 7.09
CA GLU A 107 5.24 12.70 7.70
C GLU A 107 4.37 12.70 8.97
N VAL A 108 3.21 12.03 8.93
CA VAL A 108 2.27 11.99 10.06
C VAL A 108 2.78 11.12 11.22
N VAL A 109 3.62 10.12 10.96
CA VAL A 109 4.21 9.27 11.99
C VAL A 109 5.45 9.92 12.60
N VAL A 110 6.34 10.47 11.77
CA VAL A 110 7.62 11.06 12.20
C VAL A 110 7.42 12.45 12.81
N ALA A 111 6.68 13.32 12.12
CA ALA A 111 6.50 14.73 12.52
C ALA A 111 5.13 15.01 13.15
N GLY A 112 4.16 14.10 13.03
CA GLY A 112 2.78 14.30 13.47
C GLY A 112 2.35 13.44 14.67
N ASP A 113 1.05 13.44 14.95
CA ASP A 113 0.42 12.72 16.07
C ASP A 113 -0.20 11.37 15.66
N GLY A 114 0.12 10.87 14.45
CA GLY A 114 -0.47 9.65 13.91
C GLY A 114 -1.90 9.81 13.38
N ARG A 115 -2.45 11.02 13.27
CA ARG A 115 -3.82 11.25 12.78
C ARG A 115 -3.88 11.47 11.26
N LEU A 116 -4.32 10.44 10.55
CA LEU A 116 -4.54 10.50 9.10
C LEU A 116 -5.98 10.94 8.77
N PRO A 117 -6.17 11.83 7.77
CA PRO A 117 -7.49 12.23 7.30
C PRO A 117 -8.09 11.16 6.37
N PHE A 118 -8.93 10.27 6.92
CA PHE A 118 -9.56 9.16 6.19
C PHE A 118 -10.24 9.58 4.87
N ARG A 119 -11.05 10.64 4.87
CA ARG A 119 -11.76 11.10 3.66
C ARG A 119 -10.81 11.45 2.52
N LYS A 120 -9.66 12.08 2.83
CA LYS A 120 -8.65 12.41 1.80
C LYS A 120 -7.94 11.17 1.28
N ALA A 121 -7.61 10.23 2.17
CA ALA A 121 -7.02 8.96 1.78
C ALA A 121 -7.97 8.17 0.87
N ALA A 122 -9.28 8.17 1.17
CA ALA A 122 -10.31 7.54 0.33
C ALA A 122 -10.38 8.17 -1.07
N ILE A 123 -10.38 9.50 -1.17
CA ILE A 123 -10.40 10.20 -2.47
C ILE A 123 -9.14 9.89 -3.29
N LYS A 124 -7.95 9.95 -2.66
CA LYS A 124 -6.69 9.60 -3.34
C LYS A 124 -6.66 8.13 -3.76
N GLY A 125 -7.15 7.23 -2.91
CA GLY A 125 -7.31 5.82 -3.22
C GLY A 125 -8.23 5.59 -4.42
N LEU A 126 -9.37 6.29 -4.49
CA LEU A 126 -10.29 6.20 -5.62
C LEU A 126 -9.68 6.77 -6.92
N SER A 127 -8.99 7.90 -6.85
CA SER A 127 -8.24 8.44 -7.99
C SER A 127 -7.17 7.46 -8.48
N SER A 128 -6.42 6.85 -7.57
CA SER A 128 -5.42 5.84 -7.91
C SER A 128 -6.06 4.60 -8.52
N LEU A 129 -7.20 4.15 -7.98
CA LEU A 129 -7.94 3.00 -8.47
C LEU A 129 -8.34 3.19 -9.94
N ILE A 130 -8.89 4.37 -10.28
CA ILE A 130 -9.29 4.72 -11.65
C ILE A 130 -8.06 4.74 -12.56
N SER A 131 -6.95 5.34 -12.12
CA SER A 131 -5.72 5.40 -12.91
C SER A 131 -5.13 4.01 -13.18
N ILE A 132 -5.13 3.12 -12.19
CA ILE A 132 -4.60 1.75 -12.36
C ILE A 132 -5.53 0.94 -13.27
N GLY A 133 -6.83 0.98 -13.02
CA GLY A 133 -7.82 0.21 -13.80
C GLY A 133 -8.01 0.68 -15.24
N SER A 134 -7.47 1.84 -15.61
CA SER A 134 -7.47 2.36 -16.99
C SER A 134 -6.14 2.16 -17.72
N GLY A 135 -5.18 1.43 -17.14
CA GLY A 135 -3.89 1.12 -17.77
C GLY A 135 -2.76 2.08 -17.40
N GLY A 136 -2.94 2.95 -16.42
CA GLY A 136 -1.85 3.77 -15.89
C GLY A 136 -0.73 2.92 -15.28
N SER A 137 0.52 3.36 -15.50
CA SER A 137 1.72 2.69 -14.98
C SER A 137 1.96 3.04 -13.51
N ILE A 138 1.13 2.49 -12.63
CA ILE A 138 1.10 2.78 -11.19
C ILE A 138 0.85 1.49 -10.41
N GLY A 139 1.58 1.32 -9.30
CA GLY A 139 1.38 0.22 -8.35
C GLY A 139 0.16 0.42 -7.43
N ARG A 140 -0.53 -0.67 -7.09
CA ARG A 140 -1.68 -0.68 -6.17
C ARG A 140 -1.30 -0.53 -4.69
N GLU A 141 -0.04 -0.72 -4.38
CA GLU A 141 0.44 -1.03 -3.03
C GLU A 141 0.52 0.23 -2.17
N GLY A 142 0.85 1.38 -2.78
CA GLY A 142 0.76 2.68 -2.13
C GLY A 142 -0.68 3.05 -1.73
N ALA A 143 -1.66 2.74 -2.59
CA ALA A 143 -3.07 3.04 -2.31
C ALA A 143 -3.63 2.13 -1.21
N ILE A 144 -3.38 0.83 -1.27
CA ILE A 144 -3.82 -0.14 -0.26
C ILE A 144 -3.21 0.21 1.10
N SER A 145 -1.90 0.39 1.18
CA SER A 145 -1.21 0.74 2.44
C SER A 145 -1.68 2.08 3.03
N GLN A 146 -1.91 3.10 2.19
CA GLN A 146 -2.42 4.39 2.65
C GLN A 146 -3.85 4.29 3.18
N LEU A 147 -4.73 3.51 2.53
CA LEU A 147 -6.10 3.29 2.98
C LEU A 147 -6.14 2.49 4.28
N SER A 148 -5.38 1.40 4.38
CA SER A 148 -5.25 0.59 5.59
C SER A 148 -4.75 1.42 6.78
N ALA A 149 -3.71 2.22 6.57
CA ALA A 149 -3.19 3.16 7.56
C ALA A 149 -4.22 4.22 7.98
N ALA A 150 -4.97 4.77 7.03
CA ALA A 150 -5.97 5.80 7.30
C ALA A 150 -7.18 5.24 8.08
N ILE A 151 -7.62 4.01 7.78
CA ILE A 151 -8.69 3.33 8.52
C ILE A 151 -8.22 2.98 9.93
N ALA A 152 -7.01 2.43 10.07
CA ALA A 152 -6.42 2.13 11.38
C ALA A 152 -6.28 3.38 12.25
N SER A 153 -5.78 4.48 11.68
CA SER A 153 -5.72 5.78 12.35
C SER A 153 -7.10 6.30 12.74
N LYS A 154 -8.10 6.17 11.85
CA LYS A 154 -9.47 6.62 12.13
C LYS A 154 -10.10 5.81 13.24
N TRP A 155 -9.87 4.51 13.29
CA TRP A 155 -10.32 3.63 14.36
C TRP A 155 -9.75 4.07 15.71
N GLY A 156 -8.44 4.33 15.79
CA GLY A 156 -7.82 4.82 17.01
C GLY A 156 -8.25 6.24 17.40
N GLN A 157 -8.55 7.11 16.42
CA GLN A 157 -9.08 8.46 16.67
C GLN A 157 -10.49 8.40 17.28
N LEU A 158 -11.35 7.51 16.80
CA LEU A 158 -12.70 7.31 17.36
C LEU A 158 -12.64 6.80 18.81
N ALA A 159 -11.63 5.98 19.12
CA ALA A 159 -11.36 5.50 20.47
C ALA A 159 -10.59 6.49 21.36
N ASN A 160 -10.26 7.70 20.85
CA ASN A 160 -9.50 8.74 21.55
C ASN A 160 -8.15 8.25 22.14
N TRP A 161 -7.44 7.38 21.42
CA TRP A 161 -6.14 6.89 21.89
C TRP A 161 -5.02 7.92 21.77
N HIS A 162 -4.02 7.76 22.64
CA HIS A 162 -2.85 8.63 22.70
C HIS A 162 -2.02 8.56 21.40
N PRO A 163 -1.36 9.65 20.98
CA PRO A 163 -0.53 9.70 19.77
C PRO A 163 0.45 8.54 19.57
N TYR A 164 1.10 8.04 20.63
CA TYR A 164 2.04 6.91 20.51
C TYR A 164 1.36 5.66 19.92
N ARG A 165 0.12 5.37 20.36
CA ARG A 165 -0.66 4.23 19.91
C ARG A 165 -1.23 4.47 18.51
N LEU A 166 -1.60 5.71 18.19
CA LEU A 166 -2.02 6.07 16.83
C LEU A 166 -0.88 5.86 15.82
N ARG A 167 0.34 6.29 16.15
CA ARG A 167 1.53 6.04 15.30
C ARG A 167 1.79 4.55 15.11
N MET A 168 1.67 3.74 16.17
CA MET A 168 1.76 2.28 16.05
C MET A 168 0.68 1.72 15.11
N LEU A 169 -0.58 2.13 15.25
CA LEU A 169 -1.68 1.65 14.40
C LEU A 169 -1.51 2.05 12.94
N VAL A 170 -1.00 3.26 12.69
CA VAL A 170 -0.62 3.69 11.34
C VAL A 170 0.48 2.77 10.78
N GLY A 171 1.52 2.50 11.57
CA GLY A 171 2.57 1.53 11.22
C GLY A 171 1.99 0.15 10.90
N CYS A 172 1.14 -0.39 11.77
CA CYS A 172 0.46 -1.68 11.56
C CYS A 172 -0.41 -1.65 10.29
N GLY A 173 -1.08 -0.54 10.00
CA GLY A 173 -1.90 -0.37 8.80
C GLY A 173 -1.09 -0.33 7.52
N VAL A 174 0.09 0.32 7.53
CA VAL A 174 1.01 0.27 6.40
C VAL A 174 1.57 -1.14 6.22
N ALA A 175 1.99 -1.78 7.32
CA ALA A 175 2.53 -3.13 7.31
C ALA A 175 1.52 -4.15 6.76
N SER A 176 0.28 -4.11 7.26
CA SER A 176 -0.81 -4.98 6.84
C SER A 176 -1.20 -4.75 5.38
N GLY A 177 -1.25 -3.50 4.91
CA GLY A 177 -1.55 -3.18 3.52
C GLY A 177 -0.49 -3.68 2.54
N ILE A 178 0.80 -3.50 2.85
CA ILE A 178 1.91 -4.02 2.03
C ILE A 178 1.92 -5.56 2.04
N ALA A 179 1.75 -6.16 3.22
CA ALA A 179 1.73 -7.61 3.39
C ALA A 179 0.59 -8.28 2.61
N ALA A 180 -0.62 -7.72 2.70
CA ALA A 180 -1.78 -8.20 1.95
C ALA A 180 -1.61 -8.00 0.43
N ALA A 181 -1.03 -6.88 0.00
CA ALA A 181 -0.81 -6.61 -1.41
C ALA A 181 0.17 -7.60 -2.06
N TYR A 182 1.29 -7.91 -1.39
CA TYR A 182 2.37 -8.74 -1.94
C TYR A 182 2.40 -10.19 -1.46
N ASN A 183 1.48 -10.62 -0.61
CA ASN A 183 1.56 -11.93 0.05
C ASN A 183 2.88 -12.11 0.83
N ALA A 184 3.41 -11.01 1.40
CA ALA A 184 4.77 -10.92 1.96
C ALA A 184 4.77 -10.31 3.38
N PRO A 185 4.42 -11.10 4.42
CA PRO A 185 4.19 -10.59 5.78
C PRO A 185 5.46 -10.04 6.44
N ILE A 186 6.60 -10.71 6.26
CA ILE A 186 7.87 -10.29 6.85
C ILE A 186 8.33 -8.96 6.22
N SER A 187 8.28 -8.87 4.89
CA SER A 187 8.66 -7.65 4.15
C SER A 187 7.78 -6.45 4.54
N GLY A 188 6.46 -6.64 4.68
CA GLY A 188 5.55 -5.59 5.14
C GLY A 188 5.88 -5.07 6.54
N ALA A 189 6.18 -5.98 7.47
CA ALA A 189 6.55 -5.61 8.84
C ALA A 189 7.89 -4.87 8.91
N VAL A 190 8.91 -5.37 8.21
CA VAL A 190 10.24 -4.75 8.15
C VAL A 190 10.17 -3.37 7.47
N PHE A 191 9.41 -3.25 6.38
CA PHE A 191 9.17 -1.97 5.71
C PHE A 191 8.57 -0.94 6.66
N ALA A 192 7.52 -1.30 7.40
CA ALA A 192 6.90 -0.39 8.35
C ALA A 192 7.83 -0.04 9.52
N ALA A 193 8.60 -1.00 10.05
CA ALA A 193 9.53 -0.74 11.15
C ALA A 193 10.64 0.24 10.75
N LEU A 194 11.27 0.02 9.59
CA LEU A 194 12.45 0.79 9.16
C LEU A 194 12.09 2.11 8.47
N ILE A 195 11.08 2.10 7.58
CA ILE A 195 10.76 3.27 6.75
C ILE A 195 9.70 4.15 7.40
N VAL A 196 8.69 3.55 8.03
CA VAL A 196 7.55 4.32 8.58
C VAL A 196 7.83 4.79 10.00
N LEU A 197 8.24 3.87 10.88
CA LEU A 197 8.53 4.20 12.28
C LEU A 197 9.97 4.67 12.50
N GLY A 198 10.91 4.27 11.63
CA GLY A 198 12.33 4.62 11.78
C GLY A 198 12.98 4.04 13.04
N ASN A 199 12.35 3.03 13.68
CA ASN A 199 12.82 2.48 14.95
C ASN A 199 12.57 0.97 15.00
N PHE A 200 13.64 0.21 15.23
CA PHE A 200 13.62 -1.24 15.38
C PHE A 200 13.53 -1.66 16.85
N SER A 201 12.51 -1.17 17.55
CA SER A 201 12.20 -1.61 18.92
C SER A 201 11.30 -2.85 18.88
N MET A 202 11.65 -3.90 19.64
CA MET A 202 10.90 -5.16 19.66
C MET A 202 9.42 -4.96 20.04
N ASN A 203 9.16 -3.98 20.92
CA ASN A 203 7.81 -3.60 21.38
C ASN A 203 6.93 -3.03 20.26
N LEU A 204 7.54 -2.47 19.21
CA LEU A 204 6.84 -1.99 18.01
C LEU A 204 6.87 -3.03 16.90
N PHE A 205 7.93 -3.83 16.81
CA PHE A 205 8.09 -4.83 15.76
C PHE A 205 7.09 -5.98 15.89
N ALA A 206 6.86 -6.51 17.10
CA ALA A 206 5.92 -7.63 17.29
C ALA A 206 4.48 -7.30 16.83
N PRO A 207 3.87 -6.15 17.19
CA PRO A 207 2.59 -5.72 16.61
C PRO A 207 2.59 -5.62 15.07
N LEU A 208 3.65 -5.09 14.47
CA LEU A 208 3.74 -4.94 13.00
C LEU A 208 3.75 -6.31 12.30
N VAL A 209 4.54 -7.25 12.82
CA VAL A 209 4.61 -8.63 12.31
C VAL A 209 3.24 -9.29 12.45
N PHE A 210 2.63 -9.19 13.63
CA PHE A 210 1.33 -9.80 13.90
C PHE A 210 0.24 -9.27 12.97
N SER A 211 0.18 -7.95 12.77
CA SER A 211 -0.74 -7.30 11.84
C SER A 211 -0.52 -7.77 10.38
N SER A 212 0.74 -7.84 9.96
CA SER A 212 1.13 -8.26 8.61
C SER A 212 0.79 -9.72 8.32
N VAL A 213 1.01 -10.61 9.29
CA VAL A 213 0.66 -12.04 9.19
C VAL A 213 -0.85 -12.20 9.08
N ILE A 214 -1.63 -11.55 9.94
CA ILE A 214 -3.10 -11.64 9.88
C ILE A 214 -3.63 -11.11 8.55
N ALA A 215 -3.13 -9.97 8.08
CA ALA A 215 -3.52 -9.42 6.79
C ALA A 215 -3.20 -10.35 5.62
N THR A 216 -2.03 -11.00 5.67
CA THR A 216 -1.64 -12.01 4.69
C THR A 216 -2.56 -13.23 4.75
N MET A 217 -2.91 -13.72 5.93
CA MET A 217 -3.82 -14.86 6.08
C MET A 217 -5.22 -14.55 5.55
N VAL A 218 -5.75 -13.36 5.85
CA VAL A 218 -7.01 -12.88 5.28
C VAL A 218 -6.89 -12.75 3.76
N SER A 219 -5.77 -12.24 3.23
CA SER A 219 -5.58 -12.18 1.77
C SER A 219 -5.53 -13.58 1.15
N ARG A 220 -4.79 -14.51 1.75
CA ARG A 220 -4.65 -15.90 1.28
C ARG A 220 -5.97 -16.67 1.26
N SER A 221 -6.89 -16.38 2.18
CA SER A 221 -8.20 -17.04 2.16
C SER A 221 -9.04 -16.69 0.93
N PHE A 222 -8.76 -15.57 0.25
CA PHE A 222 -9.48 -15.15 -0.97
C PHE A 222 -8.67 -15.37 -2.24
N PHE A 223 -7.36 -15.13 -2.21
CA PHE A 223 -6.49 -15.16 -3.40
C PHE A 223 -5.65 -16.44 -3.52
N GLY A 224 -5.67 -17.32 -2.52
CA GLY A 224 -4.80 -18.48 -2.44
C GLY A 224 -3.39 -18.16 -1.92
N ILE A 225 -2.55 -19.19 -1.88
CA ILE A 225 -1.19 -19.13 -1.29
C ILE A 225 -0.13 -18.94 -2.38
N GLU A 226 -0.50 -19.06 -3.65
CA GLU A 226 0.42 -19.00 -4.79
C GLU A 226 1.26 -17.71 -4.76
N PRO A 227 2.58 -17.81 -5.02
CA PRO A 227 3.42 -16.63 -5.13
C PRO A 227 2.99 -15.81 -6.34
N TRP A 228 3.09 -14.50 -6.20
CA TRP A 228 2.92 -13.57 -7.31
C TRP A 228 4.03 -13.79 -8.37
N TYR A 229 5.28 -13.96 -7.94
CA TYR A 229 6.39 -14.13 -8.90
C TYR A 229 6.85 -15.58 -8.95
N HIS A 230 6.78 -16.17 -10.14
CA HIS A 230 7.28 -17.52 -10.38
C HIS A 230 8.74 -17.43 -10.81
N VAL A 231 9.64 -17.86 -9.92
CA VAL A 231 11.07 -17.93 -10.20
C VAL A 231 11.40 -19.38 -10.57
N PRO A 232 11.98 -19.64 -11.75
CA PRO A 232 12.40 -21.00 -12.11
C PRO A 232 13.49 -21.49 -11.15
N PRO A 233 13.67 -22.81 -11.01
CA PRO A 233 14.73 -23.35 -10.16
C PRO A 233 16.10 -22.84 -10.63
N MET A 234 16.78 -22.09 -9.75
CA MET A 234 18.11 -21.54 -9.99
C MET A 234 19.16 -22.41 -9.30
N GLU A 235 20.30 -22.60 -9.95
CA GLU A 235 21.47 -23.24 -9.35
C GLU A 235 21.94 -22.47 -8.09
N PRO A 236 22.38 -23.16 -7.02
CA PRO A 236 22.91 -22.49 -5.84
C PRO A 236 24.07 -21.55 -6.18
N ALA A 237 24.07 -20.38 -5.55
CA ALA A 237 25.09 -19.37 -5.78
C ALA A 237 26.49 -19.90 -5.39
N ARG A 238 27.47 -19.67 -6.27
CA ARG A 238 28.87 -20.04 -6.04
C ARG A 238 29.63 -18.86 -5.41
N LEU A 239 30.63 -19.13 -4.57
CA LEU A 239 31.40 -18.07 -3.90
C LEU A 239 32.08 -17.10 -4.90
N GLY A 240 32.46 -17.59 -6.09
CA GLY A 240 33.01 -16.77 -7.17
C GLY A 240 32.00 -15.78 -7.80
N GLN A 241 30.70 -15.91 -7.54
CA GLN A 241 29.68 -14.97 -7.98
C GLN A 241 29.51 -13.80 -7.01
N LEU A 242 30.07 -13.87 -5.80
CA LEU A 242 29.92 -12.84 -4.78
C LEU A 242 30.40 -11.45 -5.23
N PRO A 243 31.56 -11.30 -5.92
CA PRO A 243 31.96 -10.01 -6.46
C PRO A 243 30.95 -9.44 -7.46
N TRP A 244 30.33 -10.30 -8.27
CA TRP A 244 29.29 -9.88 -9.23
C TRP A 244 28.02 -9.40 -8.54
N PHE A 245 27.63 -9.99 -7.40
CA PHE A 245 26.51 -9.48 -6.60
C PHE A 245 26.80 -8.12 -5.98
N ILE A 246 28.05 -7.84 -5.59
CA ILE A 246 28.46 -6.51 -5.11
C ILE A 246 28.34 -5.49 -6.24
N VAL A 247 28.87 -5.80 -7.41
CA VAL A 247 28.76 -4.94 -8.61
C VAL A 247 27.29 -4.71 -8.95
N LEU A 248 26.46 -5.76 -8.94
CA LEU A 248 25.02 -5.64 -9.17
C LEU A 248 24.36 -4.73 -8.13
N GLY A 249 24.72 -4.85 -6.85
CA GLY A 249 24.21 -3.98 -5.79
C GLY A 249 24.55 -2.51 -6.01
N VAL A 250 25.78 -2.20 -6.45
CA VAL A 250 26.20 -0.83 -6.79
C VAL A 250 25.44 -0.31 -8.01
N VAL A 251 25.29 -1.13 -9.06
CA VAL A 251 24.57 -0.76 -10.29
C VAL A 251 23.09 -0.50 -10.00
N VAL A 252 22.42 -1.42 -9.30
CA VAL A 252 21.00 -1.29 -8.96
C VAL A 252 20.76 -0.15 -7.97
N GLY A 253 21.66 0.05 -7.00
CA GLY A 253 21.61 1.20 -6.09
C GLY A 253 21.75 2.54 -6.82
N GLY A 254 22.70 2.63 -7.76
CA GLY A 254 22.88 3.79 -8.64
C GLY A 254 21.66 4.05 -9.53
N ALA A 255 21.10 2.99 -10.14
CA ALA A 255 19.89 3.07 -10.94
C ALA A 255 18.68 3.53 -10.13
N GLY A 256 18.52 3.05 -8.89
CA GLY A 256 17.47 3.49 -7.97
C GLY A 256 17.59 4.98 -7.62
N ALA A 257 18.80 5.46 -7.34
CA ALA A 257 19.04 6.88 -7.09
C ALA A 257 18.75 7.74 -8.33
N ALA A 258 19.10 7.27 -9.52
CA ALA A 258 18.79 7.94 -10.78
C ALA A 258 17.27 7.99 -11.04
N PHE A 259 16.57 6.88 -10.79
CA PHE A 259 15.10 6.80 -10.90
C PHE A 259 14.40 7.80 -9.98
N LEU A 260 14.83 7.90 -8.71
CA LEU A 260 14.27 8.88 -7.77
C LEU A 260 14.52 10.33 -8.21
N LYS A 261 15.70 10.64 -8.76
CA LYS A 261 15.98 11.97 -9.33
C LYS A 261 15.07 12.27 -10.51
N LEU A 262 14.92 11.33 -11.45
CA LEU A 262 14.04 11.49 -12.61
C LEU A 262 12.57 11.69 -12.19
N LEU A 263 12.11 10.94 -11.19
CA LEU A 263 10.77 11.09 -10.64
C LEU A 263 10.56 12.50 -10.05
N ASN A 264 11.53 13.00 -9.28
CA ASN A 264 11.48 14.35 -8.72
C ASN A 264 11.51 15.44 -9.81
N TYR A 265 12.32 15.26 -10.86
CA TYR A 265 12.36 16.17 -12.00
C TYR A 265 11.03 16.19 -12.76
N ALA A 266 10.44 15.02 -13.01
CA ALA A 266 9.14 14.89 -13.64
C ALA A 266 8.07 15.58 -12.78
N GLU A 267 8.02 15.30 -11.47
CA GLU A 267 7.07 15.93 -10.56
C GLU A 267 7.20 17.46 -10.55
N ALA A 268 8.44 17.99 -10.51
CA ALA A 268 8.70 19.42 -10.60
C ALA A 268 8.24 20.01 -11.95
N GLY A 269 8.46 19.28 -13.06
CA GLY A 269 7.97 19.66 -14.38
C GLY A 269 6.44 19.74 -14.44
N PHE A 270 5.74 18.71 -13.97
CA PHE A 270 4.28 18.71 -13.90
C PHE A 270 3.72 19.78 -12.94
N LYS A 271 4.45 20.12 -11.87
CA LYS A 271 4.06 21.21 -10.95
C LYS A 271 4.14 22.60 -11.59
N ARG A 272 5.11 22.82 -12.50
CA ARG A 272 5.29 24.09 -13.23
C ARG A 272 4.22 24.36 -14.27
N LEU A 273 3.54 23.32 -14.76
CA LEU A 273 2.48 23.47 -15.73
C LEU A 273 1.27 24.16 -15.08
N ASP A 274 0.88 25.35 -15.52
CA ASP A 274 -0.29 26.07 -15.00
C ASP A 274 -1.60 25.45 -15.52
N ALA A 275 -1.87 24.24 -15.05
CA ALA A 275 -3.02 23.45 -15.44
C ALA A 275 -3.59 22.75 -14.20
N PRO A 276 -4.91 22.54 -14.15
CA PRO A 276 -5.55 21.87 -13.03
C PRO A 276 -5.13 20.38 -12.94
N PRO A 277 -5.28 19.75 -11.77
CA PRO A 277 -4.84 18.36 -11.54
C PRO A 277 -5.34 17.35 -12.57
N TYR A 278 -6.57 17.51 -13.07
CA TYR A 278 -7.14 16.61 -14.07
C TYR A 278 -6.42 16.66 -15.43
N VAL A 279 -5.95 17.84 -15.85
CA VAL A 279 -5.15 17.96 -17.08
C VAL A 279 -3.77 17.36 -16.86
N ARG A 280 -3.13 17.61 -15.71
CA ARG A 280 -1.80 17.07 -15.41
C ARG A 280 -1.79 15.53 -15.40
N ILE A 281 -2.79 14.92 -14.76
CA ILE A 281 -2.91 13.46 -14.70
C ILE A 281 -3.30 12.88 -16.07
N ALA A 282 -4.19 13.55 -16.83
CA ALA A 282 -4.51 13.15 -18.20
C ALA A 282 -3.26 13.19 -19.12
N LEU A 283 -2.41 14.21 -18.99
CA LEU A 283 -1.14 14.28 -19.71
C LEU A 283 -0.17 13.16 -19.31
N GLY A 284 -0.13 12.79 -18.02
CA GLY A 284 0.61 11.60 -17.58
C GLY A 284 0.11 10.32 -18.25
N GLY A 285 -1.22 10.14 -18.30
CA GLY A 285 -1.87 9.05 -19.01
C GLY A 285 -1.59 9.05 -20.52
N LEU A 286 -1.55 10.23 -21.14
CA LEU A 286 -1.19 10.41 -22.56
C LEU A 286 0.24 9.94 -22.83
N VAL A 287 1.20 10.35 -21.99
CA VAL A 287 2.60 9.92 -22.11
C VAL A 287 2.73 8.40 -21.97
N VAL A 288 2.07 7.81 -20.97
CA VAL A 288 2.02 6.34 -20.81
C VAL A 288 1.44 5.67 -22.04
N GLY A 289 0.33 6.21 -22.57
CA GLY A 289 -0.32 5.70 -23.77
C GLY A 289 0.54 5.77 -25.03
N ILE A 290 1.32 6.86 -25.20
CA ILE A 290 2.27 7.02 -26.31
C ILE A 290 3.39 5.97 -26.21
N ILE A 291 3.94 5.75 -25.00
CA ILE A 291 4.97 4.72 -24.79
C ILE A 291 4.39 3.32 -25.09
N ALA A 292 3.13 3.08 -24.71
CA ALA A 292 2.43 1.82 -24.94
C ALA A 292 2.18 1.50 -26.42
N LEU A 293 2.33 2.46 -27.34
CA LEU A 293 2.30 2.20 -28.78
C LEU A 293 3.38 1.20 -29.20
N LYS A 294 4.60 1.37 -28.66
CA LYS A 294 5.75 0.50 -28.94
C LYS A 294 5.96 -0.56 -27.85
N TYR A 295 5.66 -0.21 -26.60
CA TYR A 295 5.92 -1.06 -25.43
C TYR A 295 4.64 -1.25 -24.60
N PRO A 296 3.72 -2.16 -25.01
CA PRO A 296 2.45 -2.37 -24.31
C PRO A 296 2.64 -2.86 -22.86
N GLY A 297 3.78 -3.50 -22.54
CA GLY A 297 4.16 -3.93 -21.20
C GLY A 297 4.31 -2.82 -20.15
N VAL A 298 4.21 -1.55 -20.54
CA VAL A 298 4.22 -0.41 -19.60
C VAL A 298 2.89 -0.25 -18.85
N TRP A 299 1.81 -0.84 -19.37
CA TRP A 299 0.50 -0.78 -18.72
C TRP A 299 0.45 -1.60 -17.41
N GLY A 300 -0.32 -1.08 -16.45
CA GLY A 300 -0.55 -1.74 -15.18
C GLY A 300 0.62 -1.62 -14.20
N ASN A 301 0.77 -2.63 -13.34
CA ASN A 301 1.71 -2.63 -12.23
C ASN A 301 3.03 -3.37 -12.52
N GLY A 302 3.26 -3.81 -13.77
CA GLY A 302 4.48 -4.52 -14.17
C GLY A 302 4.54 -6.00 -13.77
N TYR A 303 3.46 -6.54 -13.22
CA TYR A 303 3.40 -7.94 -12.79
C TYR A 303 3.61 -8.93 -13.95
N ALA A 304 2.78 -8.81 -15.00
CA ALA A 304 2.82 -9.71 -16.14
C ALA A 304 4.19 -9.70 -16.85
N ILE A 305 4.77 -8.51 -17.06
CA ILE A 305 6.06 -8.39 -17.73
C ILE A 305 7.20 -8.96 -16.88
N THR A 306 7.15 -8.81 -15.55
CA THR A 306 8.17 -9.39 -14.66
C THR A 306 8.14 -10.91 -14.71
N ASN A 307 6.94 -11.52 -14.67
CA ASN A 307 6.81 -12.97 -14.81
C ASN A 307 7.24 -13.47 -16.19
N ARG A 308 6.95 -12.74 -17.27
CA ARG A 308 7.49 -13.09 -18.61
C ARG A 308 9.03 -13.11 -18.60
N ILE A 309 9.67 -12.07 -18.08
CA ILE A 309 11.14 -11.99 -17.99
C ILE A 309 11.74 -13.10 -17.10
N LEU A 310 11.05 -13.51 -16.04
CA LEU A 310 11.51 -14.58 -15.15
C LEU A 310 11.37 -15.98 -15.76
N LEU A 311 10.42 -16.16 -16.69
CA LEU A 311 10.08 -17.45 -17.29
C LEU A 311 10.66 -17.63 -18.71
N ASP A 312 11.14 -16.55 -19.32
CA ASP A 312 11.94 -16.55 -20.56
C ASP A 312 13.33 -17.17 -20.33
#